data_AF-A0A7J9FRZ6-F1
#
_entry.id   AF-A0A7J9FRZ6-F1
#
_cell.length_a   1.000
_cell.length_b   1.000
_cell.length_c   1.000
_cell.angle_alpha   90.00
_cell.angle_beta   90.00
_cell.angle_gamma   90.00
#
_symmetry.space_group_name_H-M   'P 1'
#
loop_
_entity.id
_entity.type
_entity.pdbx_description
1 polymer ?
#
loop_
_entity_poly.entity_id
_entity_poly.type
_entity_poly.pdbx_seq_one_letter_code
_entity_poly.pdbx_strand_id
1 'polypeptide(L)' 'MIEAYAGLQAVKLGSSMGLNKMGVVGDLKTIIKRCQSTSIDKSVIGAIIRDIQNKKKQIPGD' A
#
# COMPACT_ATOMS: atom_id res chain seq x y z
N MET A 1 11.94 -5.30 -0.35
CA MET A 1 10.90 -5.89 -1.22
C MET A 1 9.88 -6.69 -0.43
N ILE A 2 10.31 -7.57 0.49
CA ILE A 2 9.43 -8.43 1.30
C ILE A 2 8.32 -7.64 2.01
N GLU A 3 8.65 -6.55 2.70
CA GLU A 3 7.63 -5.75 3.41
C GLU A 3 6.66 -5.01 2.47
N ALA A 4 7.13 -4.48 1.34
CA ALA A 4 6.24 -3.86 0.36
C ALA A 4 5.24 -4.87 -0.21
N TYR A 5 5.72 -6.09 -0.49
CA TYR A 5 4.90 -7.19 -0.96
C TYR A 5 3.92 -7.68 0.12
N ALA A 6 4.37 -7.81 1.37
CA ALA A 6 3.53 -8.13 2.51
C ALA A 6 2.43 -7.08 2.72
N GLY A 7 2.76 -5.79 2.59
CA GLY A 7 1.79 -4.71 2.64
C GLY A 7 0.75 -4.78 1.53
N LEU A 8 1.16 -5.14 0.30
CA LEU A 8 0.23 -5.34 -0.80
C LEU A 8 -0.72 -6.52 -0.56
N GLN A 9 -0.18 -7.65 -0.09
CA GLN A 9 -0.97 -8.83 0.28
C GLN A 9 -1.98 -8.50 1.38
N ALA A 10 -1.54 -7.75 2.39
CA ALA A 10 -2.39 -7.31 3.50
C ALA A 10 -3.54 -6.40 3.02
N VAL A 11 -3.28 -5.44 2.14
CA VAL A 11 -4.31 -4.56 1.55
C VAL A 11 -5.27 -5.34 0.65
N LYS A 12 -4.77 -6.28 -0.15
CA LYS A 12 -5.61 -7.18 -0.96
C LYS A 12 -6.55 -8.00 -0.07
N LEU A 13 -6.02 -8.59 0.98
CA LEU A 13 -6.78 -9.41 1.92
C LEU A 13 -7.82 -8.58 2.68
N GLY A 14 -7.44 -7.43 3.22
CA GLY A 14 -8.36 -6.53 3.92
C GLY A 14 -9.50 -6.04 3.03
N SER A 15 -9.20 -5.71 1.77
CA SER A 15 -10.22 -5.37 0.77
C SER A 15 -11.16 -6.55 0.50
N SER A 16 -10.65 -7.78 0.39
CA SER A 16 -11.47 -8.99 0.23
C SER A 16 -12.35 -9.30 1.45
N MET A 17 -11.93 -8.85 2.63
CA MET A 17 -12.68 -8.99 3.89
C MET A 17 -13.69 -7.85 4.10
N GLY A 18 -13.77 -6.87 3.19
CA GLY A 18 -14.65 -5.71 3.34
C GLY A 18 -14.16 -4.70 4.40
N LEU A 19 -12.88 -4.73 4.77
CA LEU A 19 -12.32 -3.77 5.72
C LEU A 19 -12.15 -2.39 5.06
N ASN A 20 -12.93 -1.41 5.54
CA ASN A 20 -12.88 -0.03 5.06
C ASN A 20 -11.65 0.75 5.55
N LYS A 21 -10.99 0.29 6.62
CA LYS A 21 -9.80 0.92 7.17
C LYS A 21 -8.82 -0.14 7.63
N MET A 22 -7.61 -0.10 7.08
CA MET A 22 -6.54 -1.03 7.43
C MET A 22 -5.21 -0.29 7.54
N GLY A 23 -4.53 -0.48 8.67
CA GLY A 23 -3.18 0.03 8.90
C GLY A 23 -2.14 -1.06 8.63
N VAL A 24 -1.14 -0.76 7.82
CA VAL A 24 0.02 -1.63 7.60
C VAL A 24 1.23 -0.97 8.27
N VAL A 25 1.81 -1.64 9.26
CA VAL A 25 3.02 -1.20 9.98
C VAL A 25 4.18 -2.08 9.55
N GLY A 26 5.30 -1.48 9.17
CA GLY A 26 6.54 -2.16 8.82
C GLY A 26 7.75 -1.48 9.45
N ASP A 27 8.91 -2.12 9.41
CA ASP A 27 10.14 -1.58 10.00
C ASP A 27 10.91 -0.72 8.98
N LEU A 28 10.77 -1.05 7.69
CA LEU A 28 11.48 -0.38 6.61
C LEU A 28 10.89 1.00 6.30
N LYS A 29 11.39 1.99 7.03
CA LYS A 29 11.03 3.43 6.95
C LYS A 29 11.01 3.96 5.51
N THR A 30 11.91 3.50 4.65
CA THR A 30 11.98 3.89 3.23
C THR A 30 10.74 3.46 2.44
N ILE A 31 10.23 2.25 2.70
CA ILE A 31 9.03 1.73 2.03
C ILE A 31 7.78 2.39 2.58
N ILE A 32 7.70 2.60 3.90
CA ILE A 32 6.59 3.36 4.51
C ILE A 32 6.50 4.76 3.91
N LYS A 33 7.63 5.47 3.87
CA LYS A 33 7.69 6.83 3.32
C LYS A 33 7.32 6.85 1.85
N ARG A 34 7.79 5.90 1.04
CA ARG A 34 7.39 5.77 -0.37
C ARG A 34 5.91 5.41 -0.54
N CYS A 35 5.35 4.60 0.35
CA CYS A 35 3.93 4.23 0.33
C CYS A 35 3.01 5.41 0.69
N GLN A 36 3.51 6.35 1.51
CA GLN A 36 2.82 7.58 1.88
C GLN A 36 3.03 8.71 0.86
N SER A 37 4.17 8.73 0.16
CA SER A 37 4.51 9.73 -0.85
C SER A 37 3.77 9.51 -2.17
N THR A 38 3.25 10.57 -2.79
CA THR A 38 2.61 10.55 -4.12
C THR A 38 3.60 10.48 -5.30
N SER A 39 4.89 10.32 -5.00
CA SER A 39 5.96 10.24 -6.01
C SER A 39 5.87 8.94 -6.80
N ILE A 40 5.75 9.05 -8.13
CA ILE A 40 5.73 7.90 -9.03
C ILE A 40 7.16 7.36 -9.20
N ASP A 41 7.45 6.25 -8.51
CA ASP A 41 8.67 5.48 -8.70
C ASP A 41 8.44 4.44 -9.83
N LYS A 42 9.33 4.42 -10.84
CA LYS A 42 9.23 3.51 -12.00
C LYS A 42 9.84 2.12 -11.75
N SER A 43 10.34 1.83 -10.54
CA SER A 43 10.86 0.49 -10.23
C SER A 43 9.74 -0.50 -9.94
N VAL A 44 10.09 -1.79 -9.87
CA VAL A 44 9.18 -2.87 -9.43
C VAL A 44 8.56 -2.56 -8.06
N ILE A 45 9.33 -1.95 -7.15
CA ILE A 45 8.84 -1.52 -5.82
C ILE A 45 7.84 -0.38 -5.97
N GLY A 46 8.10 0.56 -6.87
CA GLY A 46 7.20 1.66 -7.18
C GLY A 46 5.87 1.20 -7.76
N ALA A 47 5.88 0.17 -8.61
CA ALA A 47 4.65 -0.44 -9.14
C ALA A 47 3.79 -1.07 -8.03
N ILE A 48 4.42 -1.81 -7.09
CA ILE A 48 3.74 -2.41 -5.93
C ILE A 48 3.13 -1.33 -5.04
N ILE A 49 3.89 -0.28 -4.76
CA ILE A 49 3.43 0.85 -3.95
C ILE A 49 2.28 1.59 -4.61
N ARG A 50 2.34 1.80 -5.92
CA ARG A 50 1.27 2.43 -6.69
C ARG A 50 -0.02 1.60 -6.64
N ASP A 51 0.07 0.28 -6.69
CA ASP A 51 -1.11 -0.60 -6.54
C ASP A 51 -1.76 -0.41 -5.16
N ILE A 52 -0.94 -0.36 -4.09
CA ILE A 52 -1.41 -0.09 -2.73
C ILE A 52 -2.10 1.29 -2.64
N GLN A 53 -1.51 2.34 -3.20
CA GLN A 53 -2.06 3.69 -3.19
C GLN A 53 -3.35 3.81 -3.99
N ASN A 54 -3.43 3.16 -5.14
CA ASN A 54 -4.64 3.13 -5.95
C ASN A 54 -5.79 2.43 -5.22
N LYS A 55 -5.51 1.37 -4.46
CA LYS A 55 -6.51 0.74 -3.59
C LYS A 55 -6.96 1.63 -2.44
N LYS A 56 -6.06 2.42 -1.86
CA LYS A 56 -6.42 3.44 -0.87
C LYS A 56 -7.37 4.50 -1.44
N LYS A 57 -7.17 4.93 -2.70
CA LYS A 57 -7.99 5.98 -3.34
C LYS A 57 -9.40 5.52 -3.74
N GLN A 58 -9.62 4.21 -3.87
CA GLN A 58 -10.93 3.62 -4.16
C GLN A 58 -11.84 3.46 -2.93
N ILE A 59 -11.40 3.97 -1.77
CA ILE A 59 -12.25 4.10 -0.59
C ILE A 59 -12.75 5.55 -0.58
N PRO A 60 -13.92 5.86 -1.18
CA PRO A 60 -14.57 7.14 -0.93
C PRO A 60 -14.97 7.16 0.55
N GLY A 61 -14.32 8.05 1.31
CA GLY A 61 -14.76 8.44 2.64
C GLY A 61 -15.37 9.83 2.55
N ASP A 62 -16.67 9.88 2.84
CA ASP A 62 -17.38 11.00 3.47
C ASP A 62 -16.55 11.65 4.60
#